data_AF-A0A3M1NBW3-F1
#
_entry.id   AF-A0A3M1NBW3-F1
#
_cell.length_a   1.000
_cell.length_b   1.000
_cell.length_c   1.000
_cell.angle_alpha   90.00
_cell.angle_beta   90.00
_cell.angle_gamma   90.00
#
_symmetry.space_group_name_H-M   'P 1'
#
loop_
_entity.id
_entity.type
_entity.pdbx_description
1 polymer ?
#
loop_
_entity_poly.entity_id
_entity_poly.type
_entity_poly.pdbx_seq_one_letter_code
_entity_poly.pdbx_strand_id
1 'polypeptide(L)'
;MQARQAERVALKLYNNRNEDVRVRCRALEAIANSSRAEVVGMIEESYHDGDARLRAAAIYAMGKTCDERWAGIVLHELGSDDPAIRFEAIRAAGELGLEEAVPLISKLVVDADRQTLEMAIWALGEIGSGESRRVLDQLFKYAEEIEDERLLEQIEDALASASLFDL
;
A
#
# COMPACT_ATOMS: atom_id res chain seq x y z
N MET A 1 -25.09 14.14 -1.83
CA MET A 1 -24.92 15.30 -0.92
C MET A 1 -23.95 15.00 0.23
N GLN A 2 -23.97 13.78 0.81
CA GLN A 2 -23.12 13.39 1.96
C GLN A 2 -21.61 13.27 1.63
N ALA A 3 -21.23 12.74 0.47
CA ALA A 3 -19.81 12.57 0.10
C ALA A 3 -19.02 13.89 0.04
N ARG A 4 -19.59 14.94 -0.60
CA ARG A 4 -18.99 16.28 -0.63
C ARG A 4 -18.89 16.93 0.75
N GLN A 5 -19.81 16.59 1.67
CA GLN A 5 -19.76 17.08 3.03
C GLN A 5 -18.64 16.42 3.82
N ALA A 6 -18.48 15.10 3.69
CA ALA A 6 -17.42 14.33 4.34
C ALA A 6 -16.03 14.78 3.85
N GLU A 7 -15.85 14.92 2.55
CA GLU A 7 -14.59 15.42 1.95
C GLU A 7 -14.24 16.83 2.47
N ARG A 8 -15.21 17.75 2.50
CA ARG A 8 -15.00 19.11 3.04
C ARG A 8 -14.58 19.09 4.51
N VAL A 9 -15.16 18.21 5.31
CA VAL A 9 -14.80 18.07 6.73
C VAL A 9 -13.38 17.52 6.85
N ALA A 10 -13.03 16.49 6.09
CA ALA A 10 -11.68 15.91 6.11
C ALA A 10 -10.63 16.95 5.69
N LEU A 11 -10.86 17.71 4.62
CA LEU A 11 -9.97 18.82 4.22
C LEU A 11 -9.78 19.85 5.34
N LYS A 12 -10.85 20.20 6.07
CA LYS A 12 -10.77 21.13 7.19
C LYS A 12 -9.95 20.54 8.34
N LEU A 13 -10.17 19.27 8.68
CA LEU A 13 -9.46 18.58 9.76
C LEU A 13 -7.97 18.42 9.46
N TYR A 14 -7.61 18.05 8.22
CA TYR A 14 -6.21 17.96 7.80
C TYR A 14 -5.45 19.28 7.99
N ASN A 15 -6.07 20.39 7.58
CA ASN A 15 -5.46 21.72 7.63
C ASN A 15 -5.39 22.33 9.04
N ASN A 16 -6.15 21.81 10.01
CA ASN A 16 -6.13 22.31 11.38
C ASN A 16 -4.91 21.77 12.14
N ARG A 17 -3.83 22.56 12.20
CA ARG A 17 -2.57 22.19 12.87
C ARG A 17 -2.69 22.02 14.39
N ASN A 18 -3.79 22.44 15.00
CA ASN A 18 -4.08 22.21 16.41
C ASN A 18 -4.76 20.86 16.68
N GLU A 19 -5.16 20.11 15.64
CA GLU A 19 -5.72 18.76 15.81
C GLU A 19 -4.63 17.75 16.19
N ASP A 20 -5.05 16.68 16.85
CA ASP A 20 -4.21 15.49 17.04
C ASP A 20 -3.74 14.98 15.66
N VAL A 21 -2.46 14.65 15.55
CA VAL A 21 -1.87 14.17 14.29
C VAL A 21 -2.60 12.94 13.75
N ARG A 22 -3.15 12.07 14.61
CA ARG A 22 -3.96 10.91 14.18
C ARG A 22 -5.23 11.35 13.45
N VAL A 23 -5.86 12.44 13.88
CA VAL A 23 -7.03 13.02 13.19
C VAL A 23 -6.62 13.55 11.82
N ARG A 24 -5.46 14.21 11.73
CA ARG A 24 -4.91 14.68 10.45
C ARG A 24 -4.56 13.52 9.51
N CYS A 25 -3.97 12.43 10.01
CA CYS A 25 -3.74 11.21 9.22
C CYS A 25 -5.03 10.64 8.66
N ARG A 26 -6.06 10.41 9.50
CA ARG A 26 -7.36 9.91 9.04
C ARG A 26 -8.03 10.84 8.04
N ALA A 27 -7.85 12.15 8.20
CA ALA A 27 -8.35 13.12 7.26
C ALA A 27 -7.65 13.01 5.89
N LEU A 28 -6.32 12.84 5.87
CA LEU A 28 -5.54 12.64 4.63
C LEU A 28 -5.93 11.33 3.92
N GLU A 29 -6.01 10.22 4.66
CA GLU A 29 -6.44 8.93 4.15
C GLU A 29 -7.84 8.99 3.53
N ALA A 30 -8.77 9.70 4.17
CA ALA A 30 -10.15 9.84 3.70
C ALA A 30 -10.30 10.65 2.41
N ILE A 31 -9.35 11.55 2.11
CA ILE A 31 -9.35 12.38 0.90
C ILE A 31 -8.40 11.86 -0.18
N ALA A 32 -7.69 10.76 0.05
CA ALA A 32 -6.67 10.24 -0.87
C ALA A 32 -7.22 9.95 -2.28
N ASN A 33 -8.46 9.43 -2.39
CA ASN A 33 -9.12 9.15 -3.67
C ASN A 33 -9.76 10.41 -4.31
N SER A 34 -9.53 11.60 -3.77
CA SER A 34 -10.09 12.83 -4.32
C SER A 34 -9.33 13.27 -5.58
N SER A 35 -10.07 13.73 -6.59
CA SER A 35 -9.50 14.31 -7.81
C SER A 35 -9.03 15.76 -7.66
N ARG A 36 -9.03 16.30 -6.44
CA ARG A 36 -8.61 17.68 -6.17
C ARG A 36 -7.10 17.80 -6.21
N ALA A 37 -6.59 18.71 -7.05
CA ALA A 37 -5.16 18.95 -7.19
C ALA A 37 -4.45 19.32 -5.87
N GLU A 38 -5.13 19.97 -4.93
CA GLU A 38 -4.55 20.33 -3.63
C GLU A 38 -4.22 19.09 -2.77
N VAL A 39 -4.89 17.96 -2.97
CA VAL A 39 -4.63 16.73 -2.21
C VAL A 39 -3.25 16.17 -2.51
N VAL A 40 -2.76 16.29 -3.75
CA VAL A 40 -1.39 15.93 -4.10
C VAL A 40 -0.39 16.68 -3.24
N GLY A 41 -0.56 18.01 -3.10
CA GLY A 41 0.31 18.83 -2.25
C GLY A 41 0.22 18.46 -0.77
N MET A 42 -0.95 18.05 -0.29
CA MET A 42 -1.13 17.56 1.09
C MET A 42 -0.42 16.22 1.32
N ILE A 43 -0.42 15.34 0.33
CA ILE A 43 0.31 14.06 0.38
C ILE A 43 1.82 14.33 0.41
N GLU A 44 2.34 15.18 -0.47
CA GLU A 44 3.76 15.58 -0.49
C GLU A 44 4.18 16.22 0.83
N GLU A 45 3.39 17.16 1.35
CA GLU A 45 3.68 17.82 2.62
C GLU A 45 3.73 16.80 3.78
N SER A 46 2.78 15.86 3.81
CA SER A 46 2.71 14.85 4.87
C SER A 46 3.84 13.83 4.80
N TYR A 47 4.31 13.50 3.59
CA TYR A 47 5.46 12.63 3.39
C TYR A 47 6.77 13.25 3.90
N HIS A 48 6.91 14.58 3.78
CA HIS A 48 8.06 15.32 4.30
C HIS A 48 7.90 15.77 5.77
N ASP A 49 6.78 15.44 6.42
CA ASP A 49 6.56 15.76 7.83
C ASP A 49 7.50 14.94 8.74
N GLY A 50 7.93 15.54 9.85
CA GLY A 50 8.79 14.87 10.83
C GLY A 50 8.07 13.78 11.62
N ASP A 51 6.73 13.80 11.67
CA ASP A 51 5.94 12.76 12.34
C ASP A 51 5.77 11.53 11.44
N ALA A 52 6.28 10.39 11.90
CA ALA A 52 6.21 9.11 11.17
C ALA A 52 4.78 8.67 10.81
N ARG A 53 3.77 9.07 11.61
CA ARG A 53 2.37 8.74 11.33
C ARG A 53 1.84 9.49 10.12
N LEU A 54 2.27 10.73 9.90
CA LEU A 54 1.89 11.49 8.71
C LEU A 54 2.61 10.97 7.48
N ARG A 55 3.87 10.58 7.60
CA ARG A 55 4.59 9.93 6.49
C ARG A 55 3.92 8.63 6.07
N ALA A 56 3.55 7.77 7.02
CA ALA A 56 2.82 6.54 6.75
C ALA A 56 1.45 6.81 6.09
N ALA A 57 0.69 7.77 6.60
CA ALA A 57 -0.58 8.19 5.99
C ALA A 57 -0.41 8.78 4.59
N ALA A 58 0.72 9.43 4.31
CA ALA A 58 1.04 9.91 2.98
C ALA A 58 1.27 8.75 2.01
N ILE A 59 2.07 7.75 2.39
CA ILE A 59 2.32 6.57 1.56
C ILE A 59 1.04 5.76 1.36
N TYR A 60 0.18 5.65 2.38
CA TYR A 60 -1.18 5.15 2.23
C TYR A 60 -1.92 5.90 1.12
N ALA A 61 -1.93 7.22 1.21
CA ALA A 61 -2.68 8.05 0.28
C ALA A 61 -2.12 7.95 -1.14
N MET A 62 -0.80 7.81 -1.31
CA MET A 62 -0.15 7.58 -2.60
C MET A 62 -0.74 6.37 -3.33
N GLY A 63 -0.84 5.22 -2.64
CA GLY A 63 -1.46 4.00 -3.20
C GLY A 63 -2.89 4.23 -3.68
N LYS A 64 -3.68 4.85 -2.82
CA LYS A 64 -5.09 5.17 -3.04
C LYS A 64 -5.35 6.12 -4.21
N THR A 65 -4.41 7.00 -4.54
CA THR A 65 -4.60 7.91 -5.66
C THR A 65 -4.64 7.23 -7.04
N CYS A 66 -4.08 6.01 -7.17
CA CYS A 66 -3.84 5.35 -8.46
C CYS A 66 -3.03 6.23 -9.44
N ASP A 67 -2.15 7.11 -8.94
CA ASP A 67 -1.33 8.03 -9.74
C ASP A 67 0.14 7.58 -9.75
N GLU A 68 0.64 7.24 -10.95
CA GLU A 68 2.00 6.72 -11.16
C GLU A 68 3.11 7.69 -10.71
N ARG A 69 2.81 8.99 -10.49
CA ARG A 69 3.80 9.96 -9.98
C ARG A 69 4.44 9.49 -8.66
N TRP A 70 3.73 8.69 -7.89
CA TRP A 70 4.20 8.21 -6.59
C TRP A 70 5.10 6.98 -6.68
N ALA A 71 5.20 6.34 -7.86
CA ALA A 71 5.95 5.09 -8.03
C ALA A 71 7.38 5.19 -7.50
N GLY A 72 8.09 6.28 -7.80
CA GLY A 72 9.46 6.49 -7.33
C GLY A 72 9.57 6.55 -5.79
N ILE A 73 8.63 7.21 -5.12
CA ILE A 73 8.60 7.28 -3.65
C ILE A 73 8.23 5.92 -3.06
N VAL A 74 7.18 5.28 -3.58
CA VAL A 74 6.72 3.98 -3.10
C VAL A 74 7.81 2.92 -3.23
N LEU A 75 8.49 2.85 -4.39
CA LEU A 75 9.61 1.93 -4.60
C LEU A 75 10.78 2.19 -3.64
N HIS A 76 11.08 3.45 -3.33
CA HIS A 76 12.10 3.80 -2.35
C HIS A 76 11.73 3.29 -0.94
N GLU A 77 10.48 3.50 -0.52
CA GLU A 77 10.03 3.17 0.84
C GLU A 77 9.84 1.66 1.09
N LEU A 78 9.84 0.81 0.04
CA LEU A 78 9.95 -0.65 0.21
C LEU A 78 11.24 -1.06 0.93
N GLY A 79 12.29 -0.23 0.86
CA GLY A 79 13.56 -0.41 1.55
C GLY A 79 13.64 0.26 2.93
N SER A 80 12.55 0.84 3.44
CA SER A 80 12.56 1.55 4.72
C SER A 80 12.91 0.64 5.90
N ASP A 81 13.75 1.12 6.81
CA ASP A 81 14.05 0.48 8.09
C ASP A 81 12.85 0.51 9.05
N ASP A 82 11.96 1.49 8.92
CA ASP A 82 10.71 1.59 9.67
C ASP A 82 9.68 0.58 9.12
N PRO A 83 9.29 -0.46 9.89
CA PRO A 83 8.36 -1.49 9.43
C PRO A 83 6.98 -0.95 9.06
N ALA A 84 6.50 0.10 9.73
CA ALA A 84 5.20 0.68 9.42
C ALA A 84 5.23 1.37 8.05
N ILE A 85 6.29 2.11 7.77
CA ILE A 85 6.50 2.76 6.47
C ILE A 85 6.64 1.73 5.35
N ARG A 86 7.45 0.69 5.57
CA ARG A 86 7.64 -0.40 4.61
C ARG A 86 6.33 -1.13 4.33
N PHE A 87 5.53 -1.40 5.35
CA PHE A 87 4.20 -2.01 5.20
C PHE A 87 3.28 -1.17 4.30
N GLU A 88 3.23 0.14 4.53
CA GLU A 88 2.41 1.03 3.70
C GLU A 88 2.94 1.14 2.26
N ALA A 89 4.26 1.05 2.07
CA ALA A 89 4.87 1.02 0.74
C ALA A 89 4.51 -0.27 -0.03
N ILE A 90 4.51 -1.43 0.63
CA ILE A 90 4.06 -2.69 0.01
C ILE A 90 2.60 -2.56 -0.43
N ARG A 91 1.72 -2.06 0.45
CA ARG A 91 0.31 -1.85 0.08
C ARG A 91 0.18 -0.89 -1.10
N ALA A 92 0.85 0.25 -1.05
CA ALA A 92 0.77 1.27 -2.09
C ALA A 92 1.29 0.74 -3.43
N ALA A 93 2.34 -0.10 -3.44
CA ALA A 93 2.83 -0.74 -4.66
C ALA A 93 1.77 -1.68 -5.29
N GLY A 94 1.04 -2.43 -4.46
CA GLY A 94 -0.10 -3.23 -4.90
C GLY A 94 -1.21 -2.38 -5.54
N GLU A 95 -1.64 -1.33 -4.85
CA GLU A 95 -2.72 -0.44 -5.29
C GLU A 95 -2.38 0.36 -6.57
N LEU A 96 -1.10 0.66 -6.76
CA LEU A 96 -0.59 1.32 -7.97
C LEU A 96 -0.25 0.33 -9.09
N GLY A 97 -0.27 -0.98 -8.85
CA GLY A 97 0.08 -2.00 -9.83
C GLY A 97 1.54 -1.94 -10.29
N LEU A 98 2.48 -1.62 -9.40
CA LEU A 98 3.89 -1.41 -9.75
C LEU A 98 4.61 -2.75 -10.01
N GLU A 99 4.74 -3.13 -11.28
CA GLU A 99 5.49 -4.34 -11.66
C GLU A 99 6.97 -4.28 -11.21
N GLU A 100 7.59 -3.09 -11.21
CA GLU A 100 8.97 -2.90 -10.75
C GLU A 100 9.15 -3.17 -9.25
N ALA A 101 8.06 -3.22 -8.48
CA ALA A 101 8.11 -3.55 -7.06
C ALA A 101 8.24 -5.06 -6.80
N VAL A 102 7.92 -5.92 -7.78
CA VAL A 102 7.86 -7.38 -7.59
C VAL A 102 9.18 -7.97 -7.07
N PRO A 103 10.36 -7.65 -7.65
CA PRO A 103 11.63 -8.17 -7.14
C PRO A 103 11.97 -7.68 -5.73
N LEU A 104 11.45 -6.51 -5.33
CA LEU A 104 11.67 -5.94 -4.00
C LEU A 104 10.75 -6.60 -2.98
N ILE A 105 9.46 -6.72 -3.30
CA ILE A 105 8.45 -7.37 -2.45
C ILE A 105 8.80 -8.85 -2.24
N SER A 106 9.25 -9.56 -3.28
CA SER A 106 9.65 -10.97 -3.18
C SER A 106 10.76 -11.20 -2.14
N LYS A 107 11.71 -10.26 -1.98
CA LYS A 107 12.76 -10.36 -0.97
C LYS A 107 12.25 -10.17 0.46
N LEU A 108 11.14 -9.45 0.64
CA LEU A 108 10.56 -9.20 1.95
C LEU A 108 9.85 -10.43 2.51
N VAL A 109 9.45 -11.37 1.66
CA VAL A 109 8.76 -12.62 2.05
C VAL A 109 9.63 -13.54 2.91
N VAL A 110 10.96 -13.50 2.76
CA VAL A 110 11.87 -14.53 3.30
C VAL A 110 12.06 -14.42 4.82
N ASP A 111 11.92 -13.24 5.41
CA ASP A 111 12.15 -12.98 6.85
C ASP A 111 11.08 -12.06 7.48
N ALA A 112 9.91 -11.93 6.84
CA ALA A 112 8.85 -11.04 7.29
C ALA A 112 8.10 -11.60 8.51
N ASP A 113 7.65 -10.70 9.38
CA ASP A 113 6.56 -11.01 10.29
C ASP A 113 5.27 -11.34 9.51
N ARG A 114 4.33 -12.03 10.17
CA ARG A 114 3.10 -12.51 9.52
C ARG A 114 2.33 -11.40 8.80
N GLN A 115 2.28 -10.20 9.36
CA GLN A 115 1.50 -9.09 8.80
C GLN A 115 2.17 -8.54 7.52
N THR A 116 3.49 -8.40 7.53
CA THR A 116 4.26 -8.00 6.34
C THR A 116 4.15 -9.05 5.23
N LEU A 117 4.19 -10.33 5.58
CA LEU A 117 4.03 -11.44 4.63
C LEU A 117 2.65 -11.43 3.96
N GLU A 118 1.57 -11.27 4.75
CA GLU A 118 0.19 -11.17 4.24
C GLU A 118 0.03 -10.01 3.26
N MET A 119 0.58 -8.85 3.60
CA MET A 119 0.53 -7.67 2.73
C MET A 119 1.35 -7.84 1.46
N ALA A 120 2.51 -8.49 1.53
CA ALA A 120 3.33 -8.80 0.36
C ALA A 120 2.59 -9.74 -0.61
N ILE A 121 1.96 -10.79 -0.10
CA ILE A 121 1.16 -11.73 -0.91
C ILE A 121 -0.02 -11.00 -1.57
N TRP A 122 -0.76 -10.19 -0.80
CA TRP A 122 -1.85 -9.40 -1.33
C TRP A 122 -1.37 -8.44 -2.43
N ALA A 123 -0.31 -7.67 -2.18
CA ALA A 123 0.23 -6.72 -3.15
C ALA A 123 0.70 -7.39 -4.44
N LEU A 124 1.35 -8.57 -4.36
CA LEU A 124 1.72 -9.36 -5.54
C LEU A 124 0.48 -9.77 -6.35
N GLY A 125 -0.61 -10.17 -5.67
CA GLY A 125 -1.90 -10.48 -6.30
C GLY A 125 -2.51 -9.28 -7.02
N GLU A 126 -2.52 -8.11 -6.39
CA GLU A 126 -3.04 -6.87 -6.99
C GLU A 126 -2.19 -6.37 -8.16
N ILE A 127 -0.85 -6.51 -8.10
CA ILE A 127 0.03 -6.19 -9.24
C ILE A 127 -0.28 -7.09 -10.43
N GLY A 128 -0.58 -8.37 -10.18
CA GLY A 128 -1.09 -9.29 -11.21
C GLY A 128 -0.12 -9.64 -12.36
N SER A 129 1.13 -9.14 -12.33
CA SER A 129 2.10 -9.39 -13.40
C SER A 129 2.49 -10.86 -13.52
N GLY A 130 3.01 -11.24 -14.69
CA GLY A 130 3.55 -12.58 -14.91
C GLY A 130 4.75 -12.92 -14.02
N GLU A 131 5.46 -11.91 -13.50
CA GLU A 131 6.48 -12.09 -12.47
C GLU A 131 5.85 -12.31 -11.10
N SER A 132 4.86 -11.50 -10.71
CA SER A 132 4.12 -11.65 -9.45
C SER A 132 3.54 -13.05 -9.29
N ARG A 133 2.91 -13.57 -10.36
CA ARG A 133 2.34 -14.91 -10.37
C ARG A 133 3.39 -15.99 -10.16
N ARG A 134 4.57 -15.86 -10.79
CA ARG A 134 5.68 -16.82 -10.58
C ARG A 134 6.16 -16.80 -9.13
N VAL A 135 6.23 -15.63 -8.51
CA VAL A 135 6.60 -15.50 -7.09
C VAL A 135 5.54 -16.18 -6.22
N LEU A 136 4.26 -15.91 -6.44
CA LEU A 136 3.16 -16.57 -5.71
C LEU A 136 3.16 -18.10 -5.87
N ASP A 137 3.37 -18.62 -7.09
CA ASP A 137 3.48 -20.07 -7.34
C ASP A 137 4.67 -20.72 -6.60
N GLN A 138 5.77 -19.98 -6.42
CA GLN A 138 6.92 -20.45 -5.63
C GLN A 138 6.61 -20.45 -4.13
N LEU A 139 5.97 -19.39 -3.62
CA LEU A 139 5.49 -19.36 -2.24
C LEU A 139 4.48 -20.49 -1.96
N PHE A 140 3.59 -20.78 -2.90
CA PHE A 140 2.58 -21.84 -2.76
C PHE A 140 3.25 -23.18 -2.50
N LYS A 141 4.22 -23.56 -3.33
CA LYS A 141 4.98 -24.81 -3.16
C LYS A 141 5.71 -24.87 -1.82
N TYR A 142 6.32 -23.76 -1.41
CA TYR A 142 6.95 -23.68 -0.10
C TYR A 142 5.93 -23.87 1.05
N ALA A 143 4.76 -23.24 0.95
CA ALA A 143 3.68 -23.37 1.92
C ALA A 143 3.13 -24.81 1.97
N GLU A 144 3.05 -25.51 0.84
CA GLU A 144 2.71 -26.94 0.79
C GLU A 144 3.76 -27.80 1.52
N GLU A 145 5.06 -27.54 1.31
CA GLU A 145 6.14 -28.28 1.94
C GLU A 145 6.16 -28.15 3.47
N ILE A 146 5.75 -26.99 4.00
CA ILE A 146 5.68 -26.74 5.45
C ILE A 146 4.28 -26.98 6.04
N GLU A 147 3.33 -27.43 5.23
CA GLU A 147 1.93 -27.69 5.61
C GLU A 147 1.22 -26.46 6.25
N ASP A 148 1.52 -25.24 5.78
CA ASP A 148 0.87 -24.01 6.27
C ASP A 148 -0.42 -23.71 5.49
N GLU A 149 -1.53 -24.32 5.92
CA GLU A 149 -2.86 -24.17 5.32
C GLU A 149 -3.31 -22.71 5.22
N ARG A 150 -2.97 -21.86 6.20
CA ARG A 150 -3.37 -20.45 6.22
C ARG A 150 -2.60 -19.64 5.20
N LEU A 151 -1.35 -19.98 4.97
CA LEU A 151 -0.52 -19.36 3.94
C LEU A 151 -0.99 -19.78 2.55
N LEU A 152 -1.35 -21.06 2.37
CA LEU A 152 -1.92 -21.57 1.12
C LEU A 152 -3.19 -20.81 0.72
N GLU A 153 -4.16 -20.69 1.64
CA GLU A 153 -5.42 -19.96 1.39
C GLU A 153 -5.16 -18.52 0.91
N GLN A 154 -4.23 -17.81 1.56
CA GLN A 154 -3.90 -16.44 1.19
C GLN A 154 -3.24 -16.32 -0.19
N ILE A 155 -2.41 -17.30 -0.56
CA ILE A 155 -1.76 -17.32 -1.87
C ILE A 155 -2.78 -17.65 -2.95
N GLU A 156 -3.71 -18.57 -2.70
CA GLU A 156 -4.82 -18.88 -3.61
C GLU A 156 -5.70 -17.66 -3.88
N ASP A 157 -6.07 -16.92 -2.83
CA ASP A 157 -6.82 -15.66 -2.96
C ASP A 157 -6.05 -14.64 -3.82
N ALA A 158 -4.75 -14.48 -3.58
CA ALA A 158 -3.91 -13.56 -4.36
C ALA A 158 -3.77 -13.99 -5.83
N LEU A 159 -3.63 -15.29 -6.11
CA LEU A 159 -3.60 -15.84 -7.47
C LEU A 159 -4.95 -15.67 -8.19
N ALA A 160 -6.07 -15.82 -7.47
CA ALA A 160 -7.40 -15.56 -8.01
C ALA A 160 -7.55 -14.08 -8.39
N SER A 161 -7.12 -13.15 -7.55
CA SER A 161 -7.08 -11.71 -7.87
C SER A 161 -6.24 -11.42 -9.11
N ALA A 162 -5.02 -11.97 -9.20
CA ALA A 162 -4.13 -11.78 -10.34
C ALA A 162 -4.76 -12.26 -11.66
N SER A 163 -5.52 -13.37 -11.63
CA SER A 163 -6.17 -13.92 -12.82
C SER A 163 -7.32 -13.07 -13.39
N LEU A 164 -7.86 -12.12 -12.62
CA LEU A 164 -8.89 -11.20 -13.10
C LEU A 164 -8.35 -10.18 -14.10
N PHE A 165 -7.03 -9.96 -14.13
CA PHE A 165 -6.38 -9.00 -15.01
C PHE A 165 -5.90 -9.59 -16.35
N ASP A 166 -6.08 -10.91 -16.56
CA ASP A 166 -5.74 -11.63 -17.80
C ASP A 166 -6.85 -11.57 -18.90
N LEU A 167 -7.86 -10.68 -18.78
CA LEU A 167 -9.01 -10.52 -19.70
C LEU A 167 -8.91 -9.28 -20.60
#